data_AF-A0A838HQM2-F1
#
_entry.id   AF-A0A838HQM2-F1
#
_cell.length_a   1.000
_cell.length_b   1.000
_cell.length_c   1.000
_cell.angle_alpha   90.00
_cell.angle_beta   90.00
_cell.angle_gamma   90.00
#
_symmetry.space_group_name_H-M   'P 1'
#
loop_
_entity.id
_entity.type
_entity.pdbx_description
1 polymer ?
#
loop_
_entity_poly.entity_id
_entity_poly.type
_entity_poly.pdbx_seq_one_letter_code
_entity_poly.pdbx_strand_id
1 'polypeptide(L)' 'MLCRGELVVKLPRARVDELVAAGAAMRFEPRRDGRLMKEWATLPEEQNHNWEPLAREALQFVSVAT' A
#
# COMPACT_ATOMS: atom_id res chain seq x y z
N MET A 1 -2.56 -7.78 2.68
CA MET A 1 -2.95 -8.12 4.07
C MET A 1 -4.00 -7.13 4.52
N LEU A 2 -5.01 -7.53 5.31
CA LEU A 2 -5.92 -6.56 5.93
C LEU A 2 -5.44 -6.22 7.35
N CYS A 3 -5.33 -4.92 7.65
CA CYS A 3 -4.99 -4.42 8.98
C CYS A 3 -5.99 -3.33 9.34
N ARG A 4 -6.80 -3.55 10.38
CA ARG A 4 -7.74 -2.54 10.92
C ARG A 4 -8.74 -1.98 9.88
N GLY A 5 -9.23 -2.85 8.98
CA GLY A 5 -10.15 -2.44 7.90
C GLY A 5 -9.48 -1.79 6.70
N GLU A 6 -8.15 -1.75 6.68
CA GLU A 6 -7.39 -1.18 5.58
C GLU A 6 -6.59 -2.27 4.86
N LEU A 7 -6.56 -2.20 3.53
CA LEU A 7 -5.71 -3.06 2.73
C LEU A 7 -4.27 -2.53 2.78
N VAL A 8 -3.38 -3.37 3.29
CA VAL A 8 -1.93 -3.13 3.30
C VAL A 8 -1.28 -3.94 2.19
N VAL A 9 -0.64 -3.23 1.25
CA VAL A 9 0.07 -3.81 0.09
C VAL A 9 1.53 -3.35 0.05
N LYS A 10 2.39 -4.22 -0.48
CA LYS A 10 3.79 -3.88 -0.78
C LYS A 10 3.91 -3.56 -2.27
N LEU A 11 4.40 -2.37 -2.59
CA LEU A 11 4.54 -1.84 -3.94
C LEU A 11 5.92 -1.18 -4.09
N PRO A 12 6.40 -0.99 -5.33
CA PRO A 12 7.59 -0.18 -5.56
C PRO A 12 7.45 1.18 -4.88
N ARG A 13 8.54 1.69 -4.29
CA ARG A 13 8.53 2.99 -3.59
C ARG A 13 7.94 4.12 -4.43
N ALA A 14 8.31 4.22 -5.70
CA ALA A 14 7.78 5.23 -6.61
C ALA A 14 6.24 5.17 -6.72
N ARG A 15 5.69 3.95 -6.77
CA ARG A 15 4.25 3.72 -6.82
C ARG A 15 3.54 4.12 -5.52
N VAL A 16 4.17 3.83 -4.37
CA VAL A 16 3.67 4.31 -3.07
C VAL A 16 3.66 5.84 -3.03
N ASP A 17 4.73 6.48 -3.52
CA ASP A 17 4.85 7.94 -3.55
C ASP A 17 3.76 8.57 -4.44
N GLU A 18 3.47 7.99 -5.61
CA GLU A 18 2.36 8.40 -6.50
C GLU A 18 0.99 8.30 -5.81
N LEU A 19 0.69 7.14 -5.19
CA LEU A 19 -0.61 6.92 -4.56
C LEU A 19 -0.83 7.85 -3.36
N VAL A 20 0.23 8.15 -2.61
CA VAL A 20 0.19 9.12 -1.51
C VAL A 20 -0.01 10.55 -2.04
N ALA A 21 0.70 10.93 -3.10
CA ALA A 21 0.54 12.24 -3.73
C ALA A 21 -0.87 12.45 -4.31
N ALA A 22 -1.50 11.38 -4.81
CA ALA A 22 -2.87 11.39 -5.31
C ALA A 22 -3.94 11.34 -4.20
N GLY A 23 -3.55 11.20 -2.92
CA GLY A 23 -4.49 11.03 -1.80
C GLY A 23 -5.18 9.65 -1.75
N ALA A 24 -4.76 8.71 -2.60
CA ALA A 24 -5.36 7.39 -2.74
C ALA A 24 -4.82 6.37 -1.73
N ALA A 25 -3.70 6.67 -1.06
CA ALA A 25 -3.09 5.80 -0.05
C ALA A 25 -2.36 6.60 1.04
N MET A 26 -2.08 5.93 2.15
CA MET A 26 -1.14 6.38 3.17
C MET A 26 0.08 5.46 3.22
N ARG A 27 1.23 5.94 3.69
CA ARG A 27 2.35 5.03 3.97
C ARG A 27 2.02 4.19 5.19
N PHE A 28 2.35 2.90 5.12
CA PHE A 28 2.08 1.98 6.21
C PHE A 28 3.02 2.24 7.38
N GLU A 29 2.43 2.31 8.57
CA GLU A 29 3.10 2.53 9.84
C GLU A 29 2.80 1.37 10.80
N PRO A 30 3.63 0.32 10.83
CA PRO A 30 3.30 -0.92 11.52
C PRO A 30 3.16 -0.77 13.04
N ARG A 31 3.87 0.19 13.66
CA ARG A 31 3.95 0.35 15.12
C ARG A 31 3.31 1.64 15.66
N ARG A 32 2.85 2.55 14.81
CA ARG A 32 2.35 3.89 15.20
C ARG A 32 3.34 4.70 16.05
N ASP A 33 4.64 4.50 15.83
CA ASP A 33 5.77 5.14 16.52
C ASP A 33 6.52 6.15 15.63
N GLY A 34 5.96 6.49 14.47
CA GLY A 34 6.51 7.39 13.45
C GLY A 34 7.30 6.70 12.35
N ARG A 35 7.54 5.38 12.42
CA ARG A 35 8.37 4.67 11.44
C ARG A 35 7.55 4.24 10.21
N LEU A 36 7.55 5.08 9.18
CA LEU A 36 6.92 4.77 7.89
C LEU A 36 7.76 3.80 7.06
N MET A 37 7.09 2.80 6.49
CA MET A 37 7.68 1.90 5.50
C MET A 37 7.52 2.50 4.08
N LYS A 38 8.63 2.65 3.36
CA LYS A 38 8.68 3.36 2.07
C LYS A 38 8.05 2.59 0.90
N GLU A 39 7.91 1.27 1.04
CA GLU A 39 7.38 0.36 0.00
C GLU A 39 6.02 -0.23 0.38
N TRP A 40 5.42 0.25 1.47
CA TRP A 40 4.17 -0.28 1.98
C TRP A 40 3.12 0.82 2.02
N ALA A 41 1.97 0.53 1.42
CA ALA A 41 0.84 1.43 1.34
C ALA A 41 -0.37 0.84 2.07
N THR A 42 -1.12 1.72 2.71
CA THR A 42 -2.40 1.45 3.35
C THR A 42 -3.50 2.09 2.51
N LEU A 43 -4.50 1.31 2.14
CA LEU A 43 -5.63 1.70 1.31
C LEU A 43 -6.90 1.57 2.16
N PRO A 44 -7.52 2.68 2.58
CA PRO A 44 -8.78 2.63 3.31
C PRO A 44 -9.91 2.16 2.39
N GLU A 45 -10.79 1.32 2.92
CA GLU A 45 -11.94 0.77 2.18
C GLU A 45 -12.85 1.86 1.63
N GLU A 46 -13.05 2.93 2.41
CA GLU A 46 -13.92 4.07 2.08
C GLU A 46 -13.47 4.84 0.84
N GLN A 47 -12.17 4.82 0.52
CA GLN A 47 -11.63 5.58 -0.63
C GLN A 47 -11.31 4.69 -1.83
N ASN A 48 -11.35 3.37 -1.67
CA ASN A 48 -10.82 2.48 -2.69
C ASN A 48 -11.65 1.19 -2.76
N HIS A 49 -12.85 1.30 -3.33
CA HIS A 49 -13.78 0.17 -3.46
C HIS A 49 -13.28 -0.95 -4.40
N ASN A 50 -12.23 -0.70 -5.19
CA ASN A 50 -11.64 -1.71 -6.08
C ASN A 50 -10.16 -1.92 -5.82
N TRP A 51 -9.86 -2.84 -4.90
CA TRP A 51 -8.49 -3.21 -4.52
C TRP A 51 -7.80 -4.19 -5.47
N GLU A 52 -8.54 -4.85 -6.36
CA GLU A 52 -8.02 -5.94 -7.20
C GLU A 52 -6.78 -5.52 -8.04
N PRO A 53 -6.77 -4.36 -8.72
CA PRO A 53 -5.61 -3.95 -9.52
C PRO A 53 -4.36 -3.75 -8.66
N LEU A 54 -4.50 -3.12 -7.49
CA LEU A 54 -3.39 -2.85 -6.57
C LEU A 54 -2.87 -4.14 -5.93
N ALA A 55 -3.76 -5.10 -5.64
CA ALA A 55 -3.36 -6.42 -5.16
C ALA A 55 -2.57 -7.20 -6.23
N ARG A 56 -2.96 -7.09 -7.51
CA ARG A 56 -2.24 -7.69 -8.63
C ARG A 56 -0.87 -7.06 -8.83
N GLU A 57 -0.78 -5.73 -8.80
CA GLU A 57 0.51 -5.00 -8.86
C GLU A 57 1.45 -5.45 -7.72
N ALA A 58 0.93 -5.58 -6.50
CA ALA A 58 1.70 -6.03 -5.35
C ALA A 58 2.22 -7.47 -5.52
N LEU A 59 1.38 -8.38 -6.04
CA LEU A 59 1.77 -9.77 -6.33
C LEU A 59 2.89 -9.81 -7.39
N GLN A 60 2.76 -9.03 -8.46
CA GLN A 60 3.80 -8.94 -9.50
C GLN A 60 5.11 -8.41 -8.92
N PHE A 61 5.06 -7.36 -8.10
CA PHE A 61 6.26 -6.78 -7.49
C PHE A 61 7.03 -7.80 -6.64
N VAL A 62 6.35 -8.55 -5.77
CA VAL A 62 7.01 -9.55 -4.91
C VAL A 62 7.47 -10.79 -5.67
N SER A 63 6.84 -11.11 -6.80
CA SER A 63 7.20 -12.27 -7.63
C SER A 63 8.47 -12.06 -8.46
N VAL A 64 8.81 -10.80 -8.77
CA VAL A 64 9.99 -10.45 -9.59
C VAL A 64 11.19 -10.04 -8.73
N ALA A 65 10.98 -9.67 -7.47
CA ALA A 65 12.01 -9.18 -6.55
C ALA A 65 12.91 -10.29 -5.91
N THR A 66 13.18 -11.38 -6.63
CA THR A 66 14.12 -12.44 -6.20
C THR A 66 15.54 -12.09 -6.59
#